data_AF-Q8GB66-F1
#
_entry.id   AF-Q8GB66-F1
#
_cell.length_a   1.000
_cell.length_b   1.000
_cell.length_c   1.000
_cell.angle_alpha   90.00
_cell.angle_beta   90.00
_cell.angle_gamma   90.00
#
_symmetry.space_group_name_H-M   'P 1'
#
loop_
_entity.id
_entity.type
_entity.pdbx_description
1 polymer ?
#
loop_
_entity_poly.entity_id
_entity_poly.type
_entity_poly.pdbx_seq_one_letter_code
_entity_poly.pdbx_strand_id
1 'polypeptide(L)'
;LHAEMRPYQVQGLAWLQFLREYELGGILADDMGLGKAQPLDAKVLTPLGWRTMGELQVGDYVIGRNGQPTQIVGVYPQGERPIYRVTLTDGASVEADAEHLWNVNTPVRKKRGLPERTLTTAEIAADLQDAAGNLKHYLPLVEPVQFAGRDLPLDPYTLGALLGDGCFVHGVEITSEDELVSALPLPAGVEARLGTRLTPTVSTSRLVTAGQWTPNPLKDALRGLGLHGKSGRYKFIPPDYLLGSPAQRLAVLQGLLDTDGHAGVVVEYVSVSEHLARGVVELVQSLGGVARIRQKATSHTYGGEKKTGLAWRATLKLPPELEPFRLAAKRAAYRRPTKYPPTRGIKSIEWVGHKPAQCIAVDAPDHLYVTEGYIVTHNTLQ
;
A
#
# COMPACT_ATOMS: atom_id res chain seq x y z
N LEU A 1 8.72 -15.36 43.04
CA LEU A 1 8.26 -14.49 41.95
C LEU A 1 7.51 -13.33 42.60
N HIS A 2 8.00 -12.09 42.51
CA HIS A 2 7.25 -10.90 42.97
C HIS A 2 6.67 -10.22 41.73
N ALA A 3 5.36 -10.36 41.51
CA ALA A 3 4.65 -9.72 40.41
C ALA A 3 3.44 -8.97 40.98
N GLU A 4 3.22 -7.75 40.51
CA GLU A 4 2.03 -6.96 40.83
C GLU A 4 0.90 -7.28 39.84
N MET A 5 -0.32 -7.39 40.35
CA MET A 5 -1.51 -7.63 39.54
C MET A 5 -1.87 -6.37 38.74
N ARG A 6 -2.13 -6.54 37.44
CA ARG A 6 -2.64 -5.47 36.57
C ARG A 6 -4.06 -5.07 37.00
N PRO A 7 -4.51 -3.83 36.74
CA PRO A 7 -5.82 -3.35 37.19
C PRO A 7 -7.01 -4.26 36.83
N TYR A 8 -7.04 -4.83 35.63
CA TYR A 8 -8.10 -5.76 35.22
C TYR A 8 -8.03 -7.12 35.97
N GLN A 9 -6.82 -7.59 36.32
CA GLN A 9 -6.65 -8.81 37.11
C GLN A 9 -7.17 -8.60 38.54
N VAL A 10 -6.99 -7.40 39.09
CA VAL A 10 -7.56 -7.02 40.39
C VAL A 10 -9.10 -7.02 40.32
N GLN A 11 -9.69 -6.46 39.26
CA GLN A 11 -11.14 -6.51 39.05
C GLN A 11 -11.67 -7.93 38.85
N GLY A 12 -11.05 -8.75 38.00
CA GLY A 12 -11.44 -10.13 37.78
C GLY A 12 -11.34 -10.97 39.05
N LEU A 13 -10.27 -10.78 39.85
CA LEU A 13 -10.11 -11.42 41.14
C LEU A 13 -11.17 -10.95 42.14
N ALA A 14 -11.45 -9.65 42.21
CA ALA A 14 -12.50 -9.10 43.08
C ALA A 14 -13.87 -9.68 42.73
N TRP A 15 -14.17 -9.83 41.43
CA TRP A 15 -15.40 -10.46 40.95
C TRP A 15 -15.50 -11.94 41.35
N LEU A 16 -14.40 -12.70 41.21
CA LEU A 16 -14.34 -14.08 41.67
C LEU A 16 -14.48 -14.22 43.19
N GLN A 17 -13.89 -13.29 43.96
CA GLN A 17 -14.04 -13.25 45.42
C GLN A 17 -15.49 -12.96 45.82
N PHE A 18 -16.15 -12.03 45.13
CA PHE A 18 -17.58 -11.76 45.31
C PHE A 18 -18.42 -13.00 45.02
N LEU A 19 -18.23 -13.66 43.87
CA LEU A 19 -18.97 -14.88 43.54
C LEU A 19 -18.79 -15.98 44.61
N ARG A 20 -17.54 -16.14 45.09
CA ARG A 20 -17.22 -17.08 46.16
C ARG A 20 -17.91 -16.74 47.48
N GLU A 21 -17.93 -15.47 47.88
CA GLU A 21 -18.51 -15.01 49.16
C GLU A 21 -20.02 -15.28 49.23
N TYR A 22 -20.72 -15.17 48.10
CA TYR A 22 -22.16 -15.39 48.00
C TYR A 22 -22.53 -16.82 47.54
N GLU A 23 -21.58 -17.76 47.57
CA GLU A 23 -21.75 -19.15 47.14
C GLU A 23 -22.32 -19.30 45.71
N LEU A 24 -22.02 -18.33 44.84
CA LEU A 24 -22.40 -18.34 43.43
C LEU A 24 -21.33 -19.07 42.62
N GLY A 25 -21.74 -20.04 41.81
CA GLY A 25 -20.85 -20.63 40.81
C GLY A 25 -20.51 -19.60 39.73
N GLY A 26 -19.23 -19.34 39.50
CA GLY A 26 -18.80 -18.48 38.41
C GLY A 26 -17.42 -18.83 37.89
N ILE A 27 -17.25 -18.67 36.59
CA ILE A 27 -16.01 -18.93 35.87
C ILE A 27 -15.54 -17.57 35.35
N LEU A 28 -14.29 -17.22 35.63
CA LEU A 28 -13.64 -16.10 34.95
C LEU A 28 -13.27 -16.58 33.54
N ALA A 29 -14.20 -16.44 32.61
CA ALA A 29 -13.99 -16.69 31.19
C ALA A 29 -13.52 -15.40 30.52
N ASP A 30 -12.43 -14.84 31.04
CA ASP A 30 -11.75 -13.72 30.38
C ASP A 30 -10.89 -14.30 29.24
N ASP A 31 -10.93 -13.66 28.09
CA ASP A 31 -10.15 -14.03 26.90
C ASP A 31 -8.71 -13.56 27.17
N MET A 32 -8.02 -14.26 28.08
CA MET A 32 -6.72 -13.84 28.63
C MET A 32 -5.80 -13.40 27.49
N GLY A 33 -5.54 -12.08 27.42
CA GLY A 33 -4.77 -11.39 26.37
C GLY A 33 -3.28 -11.76 26.33
N LEU A 34 -2.97 -13.04 26.18
CA LEU A 34 -1.66 -13.63 25.96
C LEU A 34 -1.54 -14.07 24.50
N GLY A 35 -1.65 -13.11 23.59
CA GLY A 35 -1.70 -13.37 22.15
C GLY A 35 -2.03 -12.09 21.40
N LYS A 36 -2.10 -12.16 20.08
CA LYS A 36 -2.51 -11.03 19.23
C LYS A 36 -1.42 -9.99 19.03
N ALA A 37 -0.16 -10.37 19.24
CA ALA A 37 0.97 -9.46 19.19
C ALA A 37 1.60 -9.36 17.79
N GLN A 38 2.11 -8.18 17.46
CA GLN A 38 3.09 -8.01 16.39
C GLN A 38 4.44 -7.60 16.98
N PRO A 39 5.56 -7.90 16.31
CA PRO A 39 6.88 -7.45 16.73
C PRO A 39 6.95 -5.92 16.89
N LEU A 40 7.78 -5.42 17.81
CA LEU A 40 7.93 -3.97 18.02
C LEU A 40 8.43 -3.23 16.76
N ASP A 41 9.17 -3.90 15.88
CA ASP A 41 9.67 -3.39 14.59
C ASP A 41 8.62 -3.46 13.46
N ALA A 42 7.47 -4.09 13.67
CA ALA A 42 6.41 -4.17 12.67
C ALA A 42 5.86 -2.78 12.34
N LYS A 43 5.64 -2.49 11.06
CA LYS A 43 5.07 -1.21 10.64
C LYS A 43 3.56 -1.21 10.77
N VAL A 44 3.03 -0.12 11.30
CA VAL A 44 1.61 0.17 11.40
C VAL A 44 1.33 1.48 10.67
N LEU A 45 0.27 1.50 9.87
CA LEU A 45 -0.08 2.65 9.06
C LEU A 45 -0.81 3.69 9.91
N THR A 46 -0.32 4.92 9.92
CA THR A 46 -0.96 6.07 10.57
C THR A 46 -1.38 7.11 9.53
N PRO A 47 -2.23 8.09 9.88
CA PRO A 47 -2.60 9.18 8.98
C PRO A 47 -1.41 10.03 8.50
N LEU A 48 -0.27 9.94 9.18
CA LEU A 48 0.96 10.67 8.87
C LEU A 48 2.01 9.81 8.13
N GLY A 49 1.75 8.52 7.97
CA GLY A 49 2.68 7.54 7.37
C GLY A 49 2.95 6.34 8.27
N TRP A 50 4.00 5.59 7.96
CA TRP A 50 4.38 4.38 8.70
C TRP A 50 5.04 4.74 10.03
N ARG A 51 4.58 4.12 11.13
CA ARG A 51 5.26 4.09 12.44
C ARG A 51 5.53 2.65 12.85
N THR A 52 6.47 2.43 13.75
CA THR A 52 6.72 1.08 14.27
C THR A 52 5.74 0.76 15.41
N MET A 53 5.42 -0.52 15.59
CA MET A 53 4.51 -0.99 16.65
C MET A 53 4.97 -0.53 18.04
N GLY A 54 6.28 -0.54 18.30
CA GLY A 54 6.85 -0.09 19.58
C GLY A 54 6.76 1.42 19.84
N GLU A 55 6.54 2.23 18.81
CA GLU A 55 6.35 3.68 18.97
C GLU A 55 4.90 4.05 19.33
N LEU A 56 3.94 3.15 19.15
CA LEU A 56 2.52 3.46 19.30
C LEU A 56 2.07 3.57 20.75
N GLN A 57 1.22 4.56 21.03
CA GLN A 57 0.69 4.86 22.35
C GLN A 57 -0.84 4.97 22.33
N VAL A 58 -1.48 4.82 23.49
CA VAL A 58 -2.91 5.11 23.64
C VAL A 58 -3.16 6.57 23.27
N GLY A 59 -4.16 6.81 22.43
CA GLY A 59 -4.48 8.13 21.89
C GLY A 59 -3.89 8.43 20.51
N ASP A 60 -2.89 7.66 20.05
CA ASP A 60 -2.43 7.72 18.66
C ASP A 60 -3.55 7.28 17.68
N TYR A 61 -3.40 7.62 16.40
CA TYR A 61 -4.30 7.19 15.33
C TYR A 61 -3.60 6.25 14.36
N VAL A 62 -4.29 5.18 13.98
CA VAL A 62 -3.90 4.24 12.92
C VAL A 62 -4.98 4.20 11.84
N ILE A 63 -4.67 3.63 10.68
CA ILE A 63 -5.65 3.49 9.59
C ILE A 63 -6.46 2.21 9.80
N GLY A 64 -7.79 2.35 9.83
CA GLY A 64 -8.74 1.24 9.84
C GLY A 64 -8.98 0.64 8.45
N ARG A 65 -9.72 -0.46 8.37
CA ARG A 65 -10.07 -1.13 7.10
C ARG A 65 -10.80 -0.20 6.12
N ASN A 66 -11.66 0.68 6.62
CA ASN A 66 -12.39 1.69 5.84
C ASN A 66 -11.50 2.82 5.29
N GLY A 67 -10.17 2.72 5.44
CA GLY A 67 -9.21 3.73 5.02
C GLY A 67 -9.19 4.97 5.90
N GLN A 68 -10.03 5.06 6.93
CA GLN A 68 -10.11 6.22 7.81
C GLN A 68 -9.21 6.07 9.05
N PRO A 69 -8.78 7.20 9.67
CA PRO A 69 -8.15 7.17 10.98
C PRO A 69 -9.08 6.55 12.05
N THR A 70 -8.53 5.70 12.89
CA THR A 70 -9.16 5.16 14.11
C THR A 70 -8.18 5.28 15.28
N GLN A 71 -8.70 5.54 16.48
CA GLN A 71 -7.89 5.79 17.66
C GLN A 71 -7.42 4.49 18.31
N ILE A 72 -6.18 4.48 18.80
CA ILE A 72 -5.68 3.43 19.68
C ILE A 72 -6.24 3.66 21.08
N VAL A 73 -7.02 2.70 21.58
CA VAL A 73 -7.66 2.74 22.90
C VAL A 73 -6.90 1.90 23.94
N GLY A 74 -6.00 1.03 23.51
CA GLY A 74 -5.20 0.18 24.40
C GLY A 74 -3.86 -0.21 23.79
N VAL A 75 -2.85 -0.32 24.65
CA VAL A 75 -1.51 -0.80 24.30
C VAL A 75 -1.06 -1.81 25.35
N TYR A 76 -0.66 -3.00 24.90
CA TYR A 76 -0.41 -4.15 25.77
C TYR A 76 0.92 -4.81 25.40
N PRO A 77 2.02 -4.51 26.13
CA PRO A 77 3.30 -5.20 25.95
C PRO A 77 3.18 -6.70 26.26
N GLN A 78 3.75 -7.55 25.38
CA GLN A 78 3.66 -9.02 25.45
C GLN A 78 5.00 -9.70 25.70
N GLY A 79 6.11 -8.94 25.74
CA GLY A 79 7.46 -9.48 25.90
C GLY A 79 7.90 -10.28 24.67
N GLU A 80 8.81 -11.24 24.87
CA GLU A 80 9.28 -12.12 23.81
C GLU A 80 8.19 -13.11 23.38
N ARG A 81 7.90 -13.15 22.07
CA ARG A 81 6.90 -14.05 21.47
C ARG A 81 7.50 -14.81 20.28
N PRO A 82 7.07 -16.05 20.00
CA PRO A 82 7.38 -16.72 18.74
C PRO A 82 6.66 -16.00 17.59
N ILE A 83 7.41 -15.57 16.59
CA ILE A 83 6.93 -14.76 15.47
C ILE A 83 6.95 -15.58 14.18
N TYR A 84 5.90 -15.38 13.39
CA TYR A 84 5.69 -16.00 12.09
C TYR A 84 5.52 -14.91 11.03
N ARG A 85 6.13 -15.12 9.87
CA ARG A 85 5.94 -14.30 8.67
C ARG A 85 4.77 -14.84 7.87
N VAL A 86 3.73 -14.03 7.75
CA VAL A 86 2.56 -14.28 6.92
C VAL A 86 2.79 -13.60 5.57
N THR A 87 2.98 -14.38 4.51
CA THR A 87 3.20 -13.88 3.15
C THR A 87 1.94 -14.02 2.31
N LEU A 88 1.55 -12.96 1.61
CA LEU A 88 0.37 -12.92 0.76
C LEU A 88 0.68 -13.23 -0.70
N THR A 89 -0.37 -13.56 -1.47
CA THR A 89 -0.25 -13.91 -2.89
C THR A 89 0.35 -12.81 -3.78
N ASP A 90 0.37 -11.55 -3.34
CA ASP A 90 0.97 -10.44 -4.07
C ASP A 90 2.43 -10.15 -3.67
N GLY A 91 2.95 -10.90 -2.70
CA GLY A 91 4.31 -10.77 -2.20
C GLY A 91 4.45 -9.83 -1.00
N ALA A 92 3.39 -9.13 -0.59
CA ALA A 92 3.38 -8.42 0.69
C ALA A 92 3.47 -9.42 1.84
N SER A 93 4.15 -9.05 2.93
CA SER A 93 4.29 -9.88 4.12
C SER A 93 4.22 -9.06 5.39
N VAL A 94 3.80 -9.70 6.47
CA VAL A 94 3.71 -9.13 7.80
C VAL A 94 4.15 -10.17 8.82
N GLU A 95 4.70 -9.72 9.94
CA GLU A 95 5.11 -10.57 11.04
C GLU A 95 4.14 -10.44 12.21
N ALA A 96 3.73 -11.57 12.78
CA ALA A 96 2.81 -11.63 13.92
C ALA A 96 3.03 -12.92 14.73
N ASP A 97 2.52 -12.96 15.96
CA ASP A 97 2.55 -14.17 16.77
C ASP A 97 1.51 -15.22 16.32
N ALA A 98 1.62 -16.44 16.88
CA ALA A 98 0.76 -17.57 16.53
C ALA A 98 -0.73 -17.29 16.82
N GLU A 99 -1.01 -16.47 17.84
CA GLU A 99 -2.34 -16.13 18.31
C GLU A 99 -2.89 -14.86 17.64
N HIS A 100 -2.17 -14.27 16.68
CA HIS A 100 -2.62 -13.06 15.99
C HIS A 100 -3.83 -13.32 15.13
N LEU A 101 -4.83 -12.45 15.30
CA LEU A 101 -6.14 -12.60 14.70
C LEU A 101 -6.16 -12.01 13.29
N TRP A 102 -6.87 -12.70 12.40
CA TRP A 102 -7.09 -12.29 11.03
C TRP A 102 -8.54 -12.50 10.66
N ASN A 103 -9.20 -11.46 10.17
CA ASN A 103 -10.47 -11.63 9.48
C ASN A 103 -10.20 -12.18 8.09
N VAL A 104 -10.65 -13.41 7.84
CA VAL A 104 -10.45 -14.12 6.58
C VAL A 104 -11.76 -14.64 6.04
N ASN A 105 -11.84 -14.73 4.72
CA ASN A 105 -12.92 -15.44 4.05
C ASN A 105 -12.34 -16.52 3.12
N THR A 106 -13.13 -17.56 2.86
CA THR A 106 -12.79 -18.57 1.85
C THR A 106 -13.58 -18.32 0.57
N PRO A 107 -13.08 -18.75 -0.61
CA PRO A 107 -13.80 -18.56 -1.87
C PRO A 107 -15.24 -19.11 -1.82
N VAL A 108 -15.44 -20.26 -1.17
CA VAL A 108 -16.75 -20.90 -1.00
C VAL A 108 -17.67 -20.07 -0.10
N ARG A 109 -17.17 -19.61 1.05
CA ARG A 109 -17.94 -18.78 2.00
C ARG A 109 -18.32 -17.44 1.38
N LYS A 110 -17.36 -16.77 0.73
CA LYS A 110 -17.59 -15.51 0.01
C LYS A 110 -18.65 -15.66 -1.07
N LYS A 111 -18.61 -16.75 -1.86
CA LYS A 111 -19.64 -17.04 -2.88
C LYS A 111 -21.04 -17.23 -2.28
N ARG A 112 -21.13 -17.72 -1.04
CA ARG A 112 -22.39 -17.92 -0.30
C ARG A 112 -22.86 -16.68 0.47
N GLY A 113 -22.15 -15.54 0.37
CA GLY A 113 -22.48 -14.33 1.11
C GLY A 113 -22.29 -14.46 2.63
N LEU A 114 -21.48 -15.42 3.09
CA LEU A 114 -21.23 -15.61 4.51
C LEU A 114 -20.18 -14.61 5.02
N PRO A 115 -20.31 -14.14 6.27
CA PRO A 115 -19.36 -13.21 6.87
C PRO A 115 -17.95 -13.83 6.98
N GLU A 116 -16.97 -12.96 7.11
CA GLU A 116 -15.59 -13.30 7.45
C GLU A 116 -15.54 -14.09 8.77
N ARG A 117 -14.51 -14.92 8.94
CA ARG A 117 -14.19 -15.56 10.21
C ARG A 117 -12.92 -14.92 10.75
N THR A 118 -12.91 -14.69 12.05
CA THR A 118 -11.69 -14.33 12.78
C THR A 118 -10.97 -15.63 13.15
N LEU A 119 -9.75 -15.81 12.65
CA LEU A 119 -8.90 -16.97 12.94
C LEU A 119 -7.52 -16.52 13.39
N THR A 120 -6.85 -17.35 14.19
CA THR A 120 -5.45 -17.09 14.57
C THR A 120 -4.48 -17.43 13.45
N THR A 121 -3.26 -16.89 13.50
CA THR A 121 -2.14 -17.28 12.62
C THR A 121 -1.93 -18.80 12.65
N ALA A 122 -2.01 -19.43 13.82
CA ALA A 122 -1.85 -20.87 13.99
C ALA A 122 -2.98 -21.68 13.35
N GLU A 123 -4.24 -21.26 13.52
CA GLU A 123 -5.39 -21.89 12.87
C GLU A 123 -5.29 -21.84 11.34
N ILE A 124 -4.88 -20.68 10.80
CA ILE A 124 -4.66 -20.51 9.37
C ILE A 124 -3.49 -21.36 8.88
N ALA A 125 -2.40 -21.45 9.64
CA ALA A 125 -1.25 -22.26 9.29
C ALA A 125 -1.60 -23.75 9.20
N ALA A 126 -2.46 -24.24 10.12
CA ALA A 126 -2.93 -25.61 10.13
C ALA A 126 -3.91 -25.95 8.98
N ASP A 127 -4.54 -24.94 8.37
CA ASP A 127 -5.62 -25.10 7.39
C ASP A 127 -5.42 -24.29 6.09
N LEU A 128 -4.15 -24.04 5.71
CA LEU A 128 -3.78 -23.05 4.69
C LEU A 128 -4.34 -23.36 3.28
N GLN A 129 -4.39 -24.65 2.93
CA GLN A 129 -4.77 -25.14 1.60
C GLN A 129 -5.89 -26.17 1.68
N ASP A 130 -6.72 -26.23 0.63
CA ASP A 130 -7.68 -27.32 0.47
C ASP A 130 -7.01 -28.61 -0.02
N ALA A 131 -7.78 -29.71 -0.10
CA ALA A 131 -7.30 -31.01 -0.55
C ALA A 131 -6.72 -31.00 -1.99
N ALA A 132 -7.01 -29.97 -2.79
CA ALA A 132 -6.50 -29.78 -4.14
C ALA A 132 -5.31 -28.80 -4.20
N GLY A 133 -4.82 -28.32 -3.06
CA GLY A 133 -3.69 -27.39 -2.96
C GLY A 133 -4.06 -25.92 -3.22
N ASN A 134 -5.35 -25.57 -3.31
CA ASN A 134 -5.76 -24.19 -3.47
C ASN A 134 -5.74 -23.44 -2.13
N LEU A 135 -5.35 -22.17 -2.17
CA LEU A 135 -5.36 -21.32 -0.99
C LEU A 135 -6.79 -21.10 -0.47
N LYS A 136 -6.95 -21.17 0.86
CA LYS A 136 -8.25 -21.05 1.51
C LYS A 136 -8.53 -19.67 2.07
N HIS A 137 -7.55 -19.05 2.70
CA HIS A 137 -7.76 -17.86 3.53
C HIS A 137 -7.41 -16.59 2.77
N TYR A 138 -8.40 -15.72 2.58
CA TYR A 138 -8.25 -14.42 1.92
C TYR A 138 -8.59 -13.29 2.88
N LEU A 139 -7.69 -12.32 2.98
CA LEU A 139 -7.87 -11.13 3.80
C LEU A 139 -8.78 -10.11 3.08
N PRO A 140 -9.52 -9.29 3.83
CA PRO A 140 -10.16 -8.11 3.28
C PRO A 140 -9.10 -7.12 2.77
N LEU A 141 -9.50 -6.29 1.83
CA LEU A 141 -8.69 -5.16 1.37
C LEU A 141 -9.08 -3.92 2.15
N VAL A 142 -8.10 -3.04 2.34
CA VAL A 142 -8.35 -1.68 2.82
C VAL A 142 -9.04 -0.87 1.72
N GLU A 143 -9.95 0.01 2.11
CA GLU A 143 -10.46 1.06 1.21
C GLU A 143 -9.38 2.12 0.95
N PRO A 144 -9.56 3.04 -0.03
CA PRO A 144 -8.57 4.08 -0.30
C PRO A 144 -8.20 4.88 0.96
N VAL A 145 -6.93 4.77 1.37
CA VAL A 145 -6.45 5.30 2.66
C VAL A 145 -6.54 6.82 2.71
N GLN A 146 -7.09 7.40 3.78
CA GLN A 146 -7.12 8.83 4.00
C GLN A 146 -5.94 9.26 4.86
N PHE A 147 -4.90 9.76 4.20
CA PHE A 147 -3.80 10.45 4.87
C PHE A 147 -4.16 11.90 5.18
N ALA A 148 -3.42 12.52 6.10
CA ALA A 148 -3.53 13.95 6.35
C ALA A 148 -3.26 14.74 5.05
N GLY A 149 -4.04 15.79 4.81
CA GLY A 149 -3.94 16.60 3.60
C GLY A 149 -2.54 17.16 3.38
N ARG A 150 -2.07 17.14 2.12
CA ARG A 150 -0.77 17.68 1.72
C ARG A 150 -0.93 18.65 0.55
N ASP A 151 -0.28 19.80 0.68
CA ASP A 151 -0.06 20.71 -0.43
C ASP A 151 1.14 20.23 -1.24
N LEU A 152 0.89 19.87 -2.50
CA LEU A 152 1.89 19.29 -3.38
C LEU A 152 2.47 20.37 -4.29
N PRO A 153 3.80 20.46 -4.45
CA PRO A 153 4.45 21.53 -5.22
C PRO A 153 4.24 21.41 -6.74
N LEU A 154 3.71 20.28 -7.21
CA LEU A 154 3.38 20.03 -8.60
C LEU A 154 2.05 19.28 -8.69
N ASP A 155 1.31 19.51 -9.77
CA ASP A 155 0.12 18.72 -10.05
C ASP A 155 0.48 17.21 -10.08
N PRO A 156 -0.27 16.35 -9.37
CA PRO A 156 0.08 14.93 -9.25
C PRO A 156 0.08 14.19 -10.57
N TYR A 157 -0.82 14.54 -11.51
CA TYR A 157 -0.85 13.91 -12.83
C TYR A 157 0.36 14.34 -13.66
N THR A 158 0.68 15.64 -13.65
CA THR A 158 1.90 16.16 -14.29
C THR A 158 3.16 15.50 -13.74
N LEU A 159 3.25 15.31 -12.42
CA LEU A 159 4.38 14.57 -11.85
C LEU A 159 4.42 13.13 -12.36
N GLY A 160 3.30 12.42 -12.35
CA GLY A 160 3.21 11.03 -12.82
C GLY A 160 3.68 10.89 -14.27
N ALA A 161 3.22 11.77 -15.15
CA ALA A 161 3.62 11.80 -16.56
C ALA A 161 5.12 12.09 -16.74
N LEU A 162 5.68 13.05 -15.99
CA LEU A 162 7.12 13.34 -16.04
C LEU A 162 7.98 12.19 -15.49
N LEU A 163 7.51 11.50 -14.45
CA LEU A 163 8.20 10.32 -13.92
C LEU A 163 8.28 9.19 -14.94
N GLY A 164 7.29 9.07 -15.82
CA GLY A 164 7.37 8.16 -16.96
C GLY A 164 8.23 8.69 -18.10
N ASP A 165 7.62 9.49 -18.98
CA ASP A 165 8.19 9.94 -20.25
C ASP A 165 9.09 11.18 -20.15
N GLY A 166 9.21 11.77 -18.96
CA GLY A 166 10.01 12.97 -18.75
C GLY A 166 11.53 12.72 -18.75
N CYS A 167 12.30 13.68 -19.24
CA CYS A 167 13.74 13.80 -19.05
C CYS A 167 14.03 15.10 -18.30
N PHE A 168 14.70 15.03 -17.15
CA PHE A 168 15.00 16.20 -16.33
C PHE A 168 16.43 16.20 -15.79
N VAL A 169 17.38 15.64 -16.56
CA VAL A 169 18.81 15.62 -16.20
C VAL A 169 19.45 17.01 -16.36
N HIS A 170 19.15 17.71 -17.45
CA HIS A 170 19.73 19.01 -17.78
C HIS A 170 18.69 20.14 -17.87
N GLY A 171 17.58 19.86 -18.55
CA GLY A 171 16.38 20.67 -18.63
C GLY A 171 15.14 19.77 -18.54
N VAL A 172 13.94 20.34 -18.43
CA VAL A 172 12.71 19.57 -18.31
C VAL A 172 12.11 19.36 -19.71
N GLU A 173 12.12 18.12 -20.16
CA GLU A 173 11.60 17.68 -21.45
C GLU A 173 10.67 16.48 -21.23
N ILE A 174 9.71 16.27 -22.11
CA ILE A 174 8.84 15.09 -22.13
C ILE A 174 8.69 14.61 -23.57
N THR A 175 8.75 13.31 -23.79
CA THR A 175 8.52 12.71 -25.11
C THR A 175 7.33 11.79 -25.03
N SER A 176 6.17 12.25 -25.50
CA SER A 176 4.92 11.52 -25.37
C SER A 176 3.94 11.90 -26.47
N GLU A 177 2.73 11.33 -26.42
CA GLU A 177 1.64 11.70 -27.32
C GLU A 177 1.22 13.16 -27.11
N ASP A 178 0.93 13.87 -28.20
CA ASP A 178 0.56 15.30 -28.14
C ASP A 178 -0.69 15.54 -27.29
N GLU A 179 -1.64 14.58 -27.27
CA GLU A 179 -2.84 14.59 -26.41
C GLU A 179 -2.43 14.66 -24.92
N LEU A 180 -1.50 13.80 -24.50
CA LEU A 180 -1.01 13.76 -23.13
C LEU A 180 -0.34 15.07 -22.76
N VAL A 181 0.58 15.57 -23.60
CA VAL A 181 1.32 16.80 -23.34
C VAL A 181 0.39 18.00 -23.23
N SER A 182 -0.63 18.07 -24.10
CA SER A 182 -1.63 19.14 -24.10
C SER A 182 -2.55 19.11 -22.87
N ALA A 183 -2.73 17.93 -22.26
CA ALA A 183 -3.57 17.74 -21.09
C ALA A 183 -2.86 17.99 -19.75
N LEU A 184 -1.53 18.25 -19.75
CA LEU A 184 -0.77 18.45 -18.52
C LEU A 184 -1.16 19.76 -17.81
N PRO A 185 -1.58 19.71 -16.54
CA PRO A 185 -1.68 20.92 -15.72
C PRO A 185 -0.28 21.46 -15.39
N LEU A 186 0.17 22.46 -16.15
CA LEU A 186 1.47 23.10 -15.96
C LEU A 186 1.37 24.30 -15.00
N PRO A 187 2.41 24.56 -14.18
CA PRO A 187 2.46 25.78 -13.37
C PRO A 187 2.36 27.05 -14.23
N ALA A 188 1.83 28.12 -13.64
CA ALA A 188 1.67 29.41 -14.33
C ALA A 188 2.99 29.88 -14.96
N GLY A 189 2.93 30.29 -16.23
CA GLY A 189 4.09 30.75 -17.00
C GLY A 189 4.97 29.65 -17.59
N VAL A 190 4.66 28.37 -17.34
CA VAL A 190 5.31 27.22 -17.99
C VAL A 190 4.48 26.77 -19.18
N GLU A 191 5.13 26.61 -20.32
CA GLU A 191 4.53 26.13 -21.56
C GLU A 191 5.31 24.95 -22.15
N ALA A 192 4.61 24.08 -22.86
CA ALA A 192 5.21 23.01 -23.63
C ALA A 192 5.60 23.54 -25.03
N ARG A 193 6.89 23.78 -25.24
CA ARG A 193 7.42 24.15 -26.54
C ARG A 193 7.78 22.90 -27.33
N LEU A 194 7.14 22.74 -28.49
CA LEU A 194 7.40 21.64 -29.40
C LEU A 194 8.88 21.61 -29.82
N GLY A 195 9.50 20.45 -29.67
CA GLY A 195 10.83 20.12 -30.15
C GLY A 195 10.75 19.23 -31.40
N THR A 196 11.21 17.99 -31.28
CA THR A 196 11.32 17.05 -32.41
C THR A 196 10.06 16.21 -32.57
N ARG A 197 9.51 16.13 -33.79
CA ARG A 197 8.43 15.20 -34.16
C ARG A 197 9.01 13.80 -34.40
N LEU A 198 8.50 12.78 -33.71
CA LEU A 198 8.96 11.39 -33.85
C LEU A 198 7.99 10.53 -34.67
N THR A 199 6.69 10.72 -34.46
CA THR A 199 5.62 10.05 -35.21
C THR A 199 4.51 11.07 -35.53
N PRO A 200 3.46 10.71 -36.29
CA PRO A 200 2.31 11.61 -36.49
C PRO A 200 1.54 11.98 -35.23
N THR A 201 1.85 11.45 -34.04
CA THR A 201 1.18 11.79 -32.78
C THR A 201 2.13 11.95 -31.59
N VAL A 202 3.42 11.64 -31.74
CA VAL A 202 4.43 11.68 -30.67
C VAL A 202 5.49 12.71 -30.97
N SER A 203 5.74 13.56 -29.97
CA SER A 203 6.73 14.63 -30.05
C SER A 203 7.55 14.73 -28.78
N THR A 204 8.82 15.13 -28.91
CA THR A 204 9.58 15.68 -27.78
C THR A 204 9.19 17.13 -27.58
N SER A 205 8.79 17.49 -26.36
CA SER A 205 8.43 18.86 -25.97
C SER A 205 9.29 19.31 -24.79
N ARG A 206 9.81 20.55 -24.86
CA ARG A 206 10.53 21.16 -23.75
C ARG A 206 9.57 22.00 -22.92
N LEU A 207 9.57 21.79 -21.61
CA LEU A 207 8.73 22.54 -20.67
C LEU A 207 9.53 23.76 -20.20
N VAL A 208 9.20 24.93 -20.77
CA VAL A 208 9.98 26.16 -20.64
C VAL A 208 9.14 27.32 -20.12
N THR A 209 9.81 28.38 -19.72
CA THR A 209 9.22 29.70 -19.49
C THR A 209 9.56 30.62 -20.66
N ALA A 210 8.80 31.71 -20.82
CA ALA A 210 8.92 32.61 -21.97
C ALA A 210 10.31 33.29 -22.12
N GLY A 211 11.12 33.35 -21.06
CA GLY A 211 12.41 34.03 -21.06
C GLY A 211 13.57 33.12 -20.64
N GLN A 212 14.72 33.28 -21.30
CA GLN A 212 15.95 32.51 -21.01
C GLN A 212 16.42 32.64 -19.55
N TRP A 213 16.15 33.78 -18.91
CA TRP A 213 16.54 34.10 -17.54
C TRP A 213 15.37 34.00 -16.54
N THR A 214 14.20 33.58 -17.00
CA THR A 214 13.00 33.47 -16.17
C THR A 214 13.05 32.14 -15.41
N PRO A 215 12.98 32.14 -14.07
CA PRO A 215 12.92 30.90 -13.29
C PRO A 215 11.80 30.00 -13.79
N ASN A 216 12.08 28.69 -13.87
CA ASN A 216 11.11 27.70 -14.29
C ASN A 216 10.54 27.02 -13.03
N PRO A 217 9.32 27.39 -12.59
CA PRO A 217 8.75 26.86 -11.34
C PRO A 217 8.59 25.33 -11.38
N LEU A 218 8.38 24.74 -12.56
CA LEU A 218 8.37 23.28 -12.72
C LEU A 218 9.75 22.67 -12.44
N LYS A 219 10.81 23.28 -12.98
CA LYS A 219 12.19 22.85 -12.73
C LYS A 219 12.56 23.00 -11.26
N ASP A 220 12.14 24.09 -10.63
CA ASP A 220 12.40 24.35 -9.21
C ASP A 220 11.63 23.38 -8.30
N ALA A 221 10.38 23.06 -8.62
CA ALA A 221 9.61 22.02 -7.94
C ALA A 221 10.30 20.64 -8.06
N LEU A 222 10.72 20.25 -9.26
CA LEU A 222 11.47 19.00 -9.47
C LEU A 222 12.80 18.97 -8.71
N ARG A 223 13.46 20.13 -8.55
CA ARG A 223 14.68 20.25 -7.73
C ARG A 223 14.36 20.06 -6.25
N GLY A 224 13.30 20.71 -5.75
CA GLY A 224 12.82 20.55 -4.37
C GLY A 224 12.42 19.11 -4.04
N LEU A 225 11.85 18.39 -5.00
CA LEU A 225 11.50 16.97 -4.88
C LEU A 225 12.69 16.01 -5.03
N GLY A 226 13.90 16.50 -5.29
CA GLY A 226 15.09 15.67 -5.49
C GLY A 226 15.11 14.86 -6.79
N LEU A 227 14.27 15.23 -7.77
CA LEU A 227 14.14 14.55 -9.05
C LEU A 227 15.02 15.17 -10.13
N HIS A 228 15.23 16.48 -10.12
CA HIS A 228 16.09 17.13 -11.10
C HIS A 228 17.52 16.54 -11.09
N GLY A 229 18.07 16.23 -12.26
CA GLY A 229 19.36 15.55 -12.41
C GLY A 229 19.29 14.02 -12.38
N LYS A 230 18.15 13.42 -12.00
CA LYS A 230 18.00 11.95 -11.97
C LYS A 230 17.69 11.42 -13.38
N SER A 231 18.45 10.41 -13.79
CA SER A 231 18.12 9.61 -14.98
C SER A 231 17.03 8.59 -14.65
N GLY A 232 16.47 7.94 -15.68
CA GLY A 232 15.34 7.00 -15.54
C GLY A 232 15.52 5.93 -14.45
N ARG A 233 16.76 5.42 -14.25
CA ARG A 233 17.07 4.39 -13.22
C ARG A 233 16.93 4.90 -11.78
N TYR A 234 17.07 6.20 -11.57
CA TYR A 234 17.08 6.82 -10.24
C TYR A 234 15.84 7.67 -9.95
N LYS A 235 14.84 7.64 -10.84
CA LYS A 235 13.53 8.25 -10.59
C LYS A 235 12.80 7.49 -9.47
N PHE A 236 12.01 8.20 -8.68
CA PHE A 236 11.18 7.65 -7.60
C PHE A 236 9.93 8.52 -7.43
N ILE A 237 8.90 8.00 -6.77
CA ILE A 237 7.73 8.80 -6.39
C ILE A 237 8.06 9.49 -5.07
N PRO A 238 8.01 10.83 -4.96
CA PRO A 238 8.35 11.52 -3.73
C PRO A 238 7.38 11.14 -2.58
N PRO A 239 7.85 11.07 -1.32
CA PRO A 239 7.04 10.61 -0.19
C PRO A 239 5.72 11.37 0.00
N ASP A 240 5.71 12.69 -0.21
CA ASP A 240 4.50 13.51 -0.09
C ASP A 240 3.39 13.07 -1.05
N TYR A 241 3.76 12.55 -2.23
CA TYR A 241 2.81 12.07 -3.22
C TYR A 241 2.31 10.66 -2.90
N LEU A 242 3.11 9.84 -2.22
CA LEU A 242 2.69 8.53 -1.69
C LEU A 242 1.74 8.67 -0.50
N LEU A 243 1.85 9.78 0.23
CA LEU A 243 1.03 10.12 1.40
C LEU A 243 -0.02 11.20 1.10
N GLY A 244 -0.30 11.47 -0.17
CA GLY A 244 -1.34 12.40 -0.59
C GLY A 244 -2.74 11.82 -0.41
N SER A 245 -3.76 12.65 -0.61
CA SER A 245 -5.16 12.20 -0.67
C SER A 245 -5.37 11.09 -1.71
N PRO A 246 -6.42 10.26 -1.61
CA PRO A 246 -6.76 9.27 -2.64
C PRO A 246 -6.80 9.86 -4.06
N ALA A 247 -7.35 11.06 -4.24
CA ALA A 247 -7.41 11.72 -5.53
C ALA A 247 -6.02 12.09 -6.06
N GLN A 248 -5.14 12.62 -5.21
CA GLN A 248 -3.77 12.95 -5.58
C GLN A 248 -2.98 11.69 -5.95
N ARG A 249 -3.05 10.64 -5.14
CA ARG A 249 -2.37 9.35 -5.42
C ARG A 249 -2.85 8.69 -6.70
N LEU A 250 -4.17 8.69 -6.93
CA LEU A 250 -4.76 8.19 -8.18
C LEU A 250 -4.27 9.01 -9.38
N ALA A 251 -4.16 10.33 -9.25
CA ALA A 251 -3.67 11.20 -10.30
C ALA A 251 -2.19 10.92 -10.65
N VAL A 252 -1.31 10.69 -9.66
CA VAL A 252 0.08 10.23 -9.93
C VAL A 252 0.09 8.91 -10.68
N LEU A 253 -0.71 7.94 -10.20
CA LEU A 253 -0.81 6.63 -10.83
C LEU A 253 -1.30 6.75 -12.28
N GLN A 254 -2.31 7.57 -12.52
CA GLN A 254 -2.83 7.83 -13.87
C GLN A 254 -1.77 8.43 -14.80
N GLY A 255 -0.98 9.40 -14.34
CA GLY A 255 0.10 9.99 -15.15
C GLY A 255 1.16 8.94 -15.52
N LEU A 256 1.56 8.09 -14.57
CA LEU A 256 2.51 6.99 -14.80
C LEU A 256 1.96 5.92 -15.75
N LEU A 257 0.66 5.62 -15.65
CA LEU A 257 0.02 4.62 -16.49
C LEU A 257 -0.30 5.14 -17.89
N ASP A 258 -0.58 6.43 -18.03
CA ASP A 258 -0.81 7.07 -19.31
C ASP A 258 0.48 7.21 -20.14
N THR A 259 1.66 7.20 -19.51
CA THR A 259 2.94 7.10 -20.22
C THR A 259 3.37 5.64 -20.42
N ASP A 260 3.87 4.98 -19.37
CA ASP A 260 4.53 3.67 -19.45
C ASP A 260 3.60 2.49 -19.09
N GLY A 261 2.32 2.77 -18.84
CA GLY A 261 1.32 1.75 -18.54
C GLY A 261 0.77 1.08 -19.80
N HIS A 262 0.47 -0.21 -19.67
CA HIS A 262 -0.27 -0.97 -20.67
C HIS A 262 -1.71 -1.19 -20.21
N ALA A 263 -2.67 -0.79 -21.05
CA ALA A 263 -4.10 -1.03 -20.85
C ALA A 263 -4.53 -2.33 -21.51
N GLY A 264 -5.23 -3.20 -20.77
CA GLY A 264 -5.75 -4.46 -21.27
C GLY A 264 -6.63 -5.16 -20.23
N VAL A 265 -6.67 -6.50 -20.27
CA VAL A 265 -7.29 -7.34 -19.21
C VAL A 265 -6.48 -7.25 -17.91
N VAL A 266 -5.16 -7.17 -18.06
CA VAL A 266 -4.21 -6.94 -16.97
C VAL A 266 -3.56 -5.60 -17.24
N VAL A 267 -3.60 -4.70 -16.24
CA VAL A 267 -2.85 -3.46 -16.30
C VAL A 267 -1.41 -3.75 -15.89
N GLU A 268 -0.46 -3.36 -16.73
CA GLU A 268 0.97 -3.50 -16.44
C GLU A 268 1.64 -2.13 -16.41
N TYR A 269 2.66 -1.99 -15.57
CA TYR A 269 3.60 -0.88 -15.56
C TYR A 269 5.02 -1.45 -15.59
N VAL A 270 5.90 -0.90 -16.42
CA VAL A 270 7.30 -1.36 -16.52
C VAL A 270 8.23 -0.18 -16.35
N SER A 271 9.23 -0.32 -15.48
CA SER A 271 10.26 0.69 -15.28
C SER A 271 11.64 0.08 -15.08
N VAL A 272 12.69 0.79 -15.51
CA VAL A 272 14.08 0.45 -15.18
C VAL A 272 14.48 0.88 -13.76
N SER A 273 13.68 1.73 -13.11
CA SER A 273 13.86 2.09 -11.70
C SER A 273 13.06 1.16 -10.81
N GLU A 274 13.77 0.47 -9.90
CA GLU A 274 13.13 -0.33 -8.85
C GLU A 274 12.30 0.54 -7.90
N HIS A 275 12.84 1.69 -7.48
CA HIS A 275 12.15 2.60 -6.57
C HIS A 275 10.85 3.12 -7.16
N LEU A 276 10.83 3.45 -8.46
CA LEU A 276 9.63 3.91 -9.14
C LEU A 276 8.59 2.79 -9.25
N ALA A 277 9.01 1.58 -9.66
CA ALA A 277 8.11 0.43 -9.74
C ALA A 277 7.53 0.03 -8.37
N ARG A 278 8.32 0.10 -7.29
CA ARG A 278 7.84 -0.11 -5.92
C ARG A 278 6.89 1.01 -5.47
N GLY A 279 7.14 2.25 -5.84
CA GLY A 279 6.21 3.36 -5.63
C GLY A 279 4.86 3.13 -6.31
N VAL A 280 4.83 2.57 -7.52
CA VAL A 280 3.57 2.18 -8.19
C VAL A 280 2.83 1.10 -7.40
N VAL A 281 3.55 0.09 -6.89
CA VAL A 281 2.95 -0.93 -6.02
C VAL A 281 2.34 -0.30 -4.77
N GLU A 282 3.06 0.61 -4.12
CA GLU A 282 2.57 1.33 -2.94
C GLU A 282 1.33 2.18 -3.26
N LEU A 283 1.33 2.97 -4.35
CA LEU A 283 0.16 3.73 -4.78
C LEU A 283 -1.06 2.81 -4.96
N VAL A 284 -0.90 1.71 -5.70
CA VAL A 284 -2.00 0.76 -5.95
C VAL A 284 -2.55 0.18 -4.66
N GLN A 285 -1.67 -0.30 -3.77
CA GLN A 285 -2.08 -0.90 -2.50
C GLN A 285 -2.78 0.11 -1.58
N SER A 286 -2.26 1.33 -1.55
CA SER A 286 -2.81 2.43 -0.77
C SER A 286 -4.19 2.92 -1.25
N LEU A 287 -4.54 2.62 -2.51
CA LEU A 287 -5.85 2.88 -3.13
C LEU A 287 -6.79 1.67 -3.03
N GLY A 288 -6.46 0.65 -2.22
CA GLY A 288 -7.26 -0.56 -2.07
C GLY A 288 -7.11 -1.58 -3.21
N GLY A 289 -6.14 -1.37 -4.09
CA GLY A 289 -5.79 -2.29 -5.16
C GLY A 289 -4.81 -3.38 -4.75
N VAL A 290 -4.48 -4.24 -5.71
CA VAL A 290 -3.43 -5.27 -5.56
C VAL A 290 -2.44 -5.11 -6.71
N ALA A 291 -1.15 -5.10 -6.39
CA ALA A 291 -0.07 -5.06 -7.37
C ALA A 291 1.00 -6.09 -7.05
N ARG A 292 1.58 -6.70 -8.10
CA ARG A 292 2.68 -7.66 -8.01
C ARG A 292 3.85 -7.19 -8.84
N ILE A 293 5.02 -7.13 -8.24
CA ILE A 293 6.25 -6.74 -8.92
C ILE A 293 7.15 -7.94 -9.20
N ARG A 294 7.74 -7.99 -10.39
CA ARG A 294 8.74 -9.00 -10.78
C ARG A 294 9.86 -8.36 -11.59
N GLN A 295 11.06 -8.93 -11.49
CA GLN A 295 12.14 -8.59 -12.41
C GLN A 295 11.87 -9.18 -13.80
N LYS A 296 12.24 -8.42 -14.83
CA LYS A 296 12.10 -8.76 -16.24
C LYS A 296 13.42 -8.47 -16.95
N ALA A 297 13.97 -9.46 -17.64
CA ALA A 297 15.07 -9.22 -18.57
C ALA A 297 14.55 -8.45 -19.80
N THR A 298 15.30 -7.44 -20.20
CA THR A 298 14.99 -6.57 -21.35
C THR A 298 16.16 -6.55 -22.32
N SER A 299 15.86 -6.31 -23.59
CA SER A 299 16.89 -6.01 -24.58
C SER A 299 16.40 -4.94 -25.54
N HIS A 300 17.28 -4.04 -25.93
CA HIS A 300 17.03 -3.07 -26.99
C HIS A 300 18.26 -2.99 -27.91
N THR A 301 18.07 -2.62 -29.16
CA THR A 301 19.17 -2.42 -30.10
C THR A 301 19.48 -0.93 -30.18
N TYR A 302 20.74 -0.56 -29.92
CA TYR A 302 21.21 0.82 -30.04
C TYR A 302 22.50 0.82 -30.88
N GLY A 303 22.51 1.57 -31.99
CA GLY A 303 23.67 1.61 -32.87
C GLY A 303 24.04 0.27 -33.52
N GLY A 304 23.07 -0.62 -33.75
CA GLY A 304 23.30 -1.98 -34.28
C GLY A 304 23.71 -3.01 -33.23
N GLU A 305 24.02 -2.60 -31.99
CA GLU A 305 24.37 -3.51 -30.90
C GLU A 305 23.16 -3.84 -30.01
N LYS A 306 22.98 -5.12 -29.70
CA LYS A 306 21.95 -5.58 -28.76
C LYS A 306 22.42 -5.34 -27.34
N LYS A 307 21.82 -4.37 -26.66
CA LYS A 307 22.02 -4.09 -25.24
C LYS A 307 20.98 -4.84 -24.41
N THR A 308 21.44 -5.59 -23.42
CA THR A 308 20.58 -6.25 -22.44
C THR A 308 20.53 -5.47 -21.13
N GLY A 309 19.46 -5.65 -20.37
CA GLY A 309 19.28 -4.97 -19.09
C GLY A 309 18.17 -5.61 -18.27
N LEU A 310 17.98 -5.10 -17.06
CA LEU A 310 16.91 -5.51 -16.16
C LEU A 310 15.91 -4.36 -16.01
N ALA A 311 14.62 -4.72 -15.99
CA ALA A 311 13.52 -3.84 -15.64
C ALA A 311 12.62 -4.52 -14.62
N TRP A 312 11.72 -3.74 -14.05
CA TRP A 312 10.74 -4.16 -13.07
C TRP A 312 9.35 -4.02 -13.68
N ARG A 313 8.60 -5.13 -13.72
CA ARG A 313 7.23 -5.16 -14.18
C ARG A 313 6.31 -5.27 -12.98
N ALA A 314 5.42 -4.31 -12.82
CA ALA A 314 4.29 -4.37 -11.91
C ALA A 314 3.02 -4.75 -12.69
N THR A 315 2.32 -5.79 -12.28
CA THR A 315 0.95 -6.07 -12.73
C THR A 315 -0.01 -5.64 -11.63
N LEU A 316 -1.06 -4.89 -11.98
CA LEU A 316 -1.92 -4.26 -10.99
C LEU A 316 -3.40 -4.42 -11.30
N LYS A 317 -4.19 -4.25 -10.24
CA LYS A 317 -5.65 -4.30 -10.28
C LYS A 317 -6.20 -3.35 -9.23
N LEU A 318 -6.91 -2.32 -9.68
CA LEU A 318 -7.59 -1.38 -8.82
C LEU A 318 -9.01 -1.87 -8.47
N PRO A 319 -9.62 -1.33 -7.40
CA PRO A 319 -11.05 -1.43 -7.20
C PRO A 319 -11.82 -0.95 -8.44
N PRO A 320 -12.93 -1.62 -8.82
CA PRO A 320 -13.66 -1.31 -10.05
C PRO A 320 -14.09 0.14 -10.18
N GLU A 321 -14.30 0.86 -9.09
CA GLU A 321 -14.70 2.26 -9.02
C GLU A 321 -13.60 3.25 -9.39
N LEU A 322 -12.32 2.82 -9.38
CA LEU A 322 -11.19 3.69 -9.70
C LEU A 322 -10.75 3.51 -11.16
N GLU A 323 -10.61 4.63 -11.87
CA GLU A 323 -10.16 4.66 -13.26
C GLU A 323 -8.63 4.75 -13.36
N PRO A 324 -7.94 3.74 -13.92
CA PRO A 324 -6.47 3.73 -13.98
C PRO A 324 -5.86 4.67 -15.02
N PHE A 325 -6.63 5.14 -16.01
CA PHE A 325 -6.14 5.94 -17.13
C PHE A 325 -6.95 7.24 -17.28
N ARG A 326 -6.33 8.31 -17.79
CA ARG A 326 -7.05 9.51 -18.26
C ARG A 326 -7.12 9.59 -19.78
N LEU A 327 -6.09 9.13 -20.49
CA LEU A 327 -6.06 9.17 -21.95
C LEU A 327 -7.19 8.35 -22.57
N ALA A 328 -7.84 8.93 -23.60
CA ALA A 328 -9.01 8.33 -24.23
C ALA A 328 -8.70 6.97 -24.84
N ALA A 329 -7.56 6.84 -25.53
CA ALA A 329 -7.13 5.59 -26.16
C ALA A 329 -6.90 4.47 -25.12
N LYS A 330 -6.26 4.77 -24.00
CA LYS A 330 -6.00 3.80 -22.93
C LYS A 330 -7.27 3.41 -22.17
N ARG A 331 -8.19 4.36 -21.94
CA ARG A 331 -9.52 4.09 -21.39
C ARG A 331 -10.32 3.14 -22.28
N ALA A 332 -10.32 3.38 -23.60
CA ALA A 332 -11.02 2.53 -24.55
C ALA A 332 -10.43 1.11 -24.62
N ALA A 333 -9.12 0.96 -24.44
CA ALA A 333 -8.44 -0.34 -24.41
C ALA A 333 -8.59 -1.09 -23.07
N TYR A 334 -8.81 -0.37 -21.96
CA TYR A 334 -8.91 -0.95 -20.63
C TYR A 334 -10.16 -1.81 -20.47
N ARG A 335 -9.97 -3.07 -20.07
CA ARG A 335 -11.07 -4.00 -19.81
C ARG A 335 -11.30 -4.11 -18.31
N ARG A 336 -12.30 -3.38 -17.80
CA ARG A 336 -12.62 -3.33 -16.37
C ARG A 336 -12.93 -4.74 -15.82
N PRO A 337 -12.26 -5.18 -14.73
CA PRO A 337 -12.53 -6.46 -14.12
C PRO A 337 -13.79 -6.41 -13.25
N THR A 338 -14.93 -6.87 -13.78
CA THR A 338 -16.22 -6.88 -13.06
C THR A 338 -16.45 -8.16 -12.24
N LYS A 339 -15.97 -9.30 -12.73
CA LYS A 339 -16.25 -10.62 -12.12
C LYS A 339 -15.32 -10.96 -10.96
N TYR A 340 -14.05 -10.60 -11.08
CA TYR A 340 -13.04 -10.90 -10.08
C TYR A 340 -12.50 -9.55 -9.61
N PRO A 341 -12.77 -9.10 -8.38
CA PRO A 341 -12.13 -7.92 -7.80
C PRO A 341 -10.67 -8.22 -7.40
N PRO A 342 -9.88 -7.23 -6.98
CA PRO A 342 -8.60 -7.49 -6.33
C PRO A 342 -8.80 -8.35 -5.07
N THR A 343 -7.85 -9.25 -4.80
CA THR A 343 -7.90 -10.18 -3.66
C THR A 343 -6.49 -10.51 -3.19
N ARG A 344 -6.33 -10.69 -1.88
CA ARG A 344 -5.08 -11.15 -1.26
C ARG A 344 -5.31 -12.42 -0.45
N GLY A 345 -4.83 -13.55 -0.97
CA GLY A 345 -4.79 -14.81 -0.23
C GLY A 345 -3.52 -14.91 0.62
N ILE A 346 -3.58 -15.61 1.75
CA ILE A 346 -2.42 -16.00 2.54
C ILE A 346 -1.74 -17.17 1.83
N LYS A 347 -0.47 -17.01 1.45
CA LYS A 347 0.32 -17.95 0.64
C LYS A 347 1.21 -18.85 1.49
N SER A 348 1.87 -18.30 2.50
CA SER A 348 2.73 -19.05 3.43
C SER A 348 2.72 -18.40 4.81
N ILE A 349 2.96 -19.23 5.83
CA ILE A 349 3.18 -18.82 7.21
C ILE A 349 4.44 -19.55 7.67
N GLU A 350 5.49 -18.81 7.99
CA GLU A 350 6.83 -19.35 8.23
C GLU A 350 7.38 -18.83 9.55
N TRP A 351 7.89 -19.71 10.42
CA TRP A 351 8.51 -19.28 11.68
C TRP A 351 9.75 -18.42 11.42
N VAL A 352 9.86 -17.30 12.12
CA VAL A 352 10.96 -16.32 11.97
C VAL A 352 11.94 -16.42 13.14
N GLY A 353 11.42 -16.47 14.36
CA GLY A 353 12.24 -16.32 15.57
C GLY A 353 11.43 -15.88 16.77
N HIS A 354 12.12 -15.62 17.88
CA HIS A 354 11.54 -14.87 19.00
C HIS A 354 11.87 -13.39 18.83
N LYS A 355 10.88 -12.52 19.06
CA LYS A 355 11.07 -11.07 19.07
C LYS A 355 10.24 -10.45 20.19
N PRO A 356 10.64 -9.26 20.69
CA PRO A 356 9.78 -8.49 21.57
C PRO A 356 8.56 -8.03 20.79
N ALA A 357 7.39 -8.19 21.38
CA ALA A 357 6.11 -7.95 20.72
C ALA A 357 5.14 -7.17 21.62
N GLN A 358 4.19 -6.53 20.96
CA GLN A 358 3.14 -5.73 21.58
C GLN A 358 1.84 -5.92 20.82
N CYS A 359 0.73 -5.78 21.54
CA CYS A 359 -0.60 -5.70 20.95
C CYS A 359 -1.16 -4.29 21.16
N ILE A 360 -2.01 -3.85 20.24
CA ILE A 360 -2.81 -2.64 20.37
C ILE A 360 -4.30 -2.99 20.27
N ALA A 361 -5.16 -2.15 20.83
CA ALA A 361 -6.60 -2.15 20.60
C ALA A 361 -7.00 -0.83 19.95
N VAL A 362 -7.88 -0.90 18.95
CA VAL A 362 -8.38 0.25 18.19
C VAL A 362 -9.89 0.37 18.33
N ASP A 363 -10.39 1.60 18.30
CA ASP A 363 -11.81 1.95 18.45
C ASP A 363 -12.67 1.61 17.21
N ALA A 364 -12.06 1.07 16.15
CA ALA A 364 -12.80 0.68 14.95
C ALA A 364 -13.86 -0.39 15.30
N PRO A 365 -15.12 -0.26 14.82
CA PRO A 365 -16.18 -1.22 15.14
C PRO A 365 -15.91 -2.65 14.65
N ASP A 366 -15.10 -2.80 13.61
CA ASP A 366 -14.67 -4.11 13.08
C ASP A 366 -13.37 -4.60 13.70
N HIS A 367 -12.76 -3.81 14.60
CA HIS A 367 -11.52 -4.11 15.30
C HIS A 367 -10.32 -4.32 14.37
N LEU A 368 -10.39 -3.80 13.13
CA LEU A 368 -9.35 -3.94 12.12
C LEU A 368 -8.49 -2.68 11.96
N TYR A 369 -7.20 -2.88 11.70
CA TYR A 369 -6.26 -1.82 11.36
C TYR A 369 -5.27 -2.27 10.28
N VAL A 370 -4.52 -1.32 9.72
CA VAL A 370 -3.61 -1.56 8.61
C VAL A 370 -2.15 -1.62 9.07
N THR A 371 -1.47 -2.70 8.67
CA THR A 371 -0.05 -2.95 8.90
C THR A 371 0.72 -3.02 7.57
N GLU A 372 1.99 -3.41 7.61
CA GLU A 372 2.93 -3.37 6.50
C GLU A 372 2.35 -3.92 5.19
N GLY A 373 2.62 -3.25 4.06
CA GLY A 373 2.09 -3.64 2.75
C GLY A 373 0.59 -3.42 2.57
N TYR A 374 -0.01 -2.54 3.38
CA TYR A 374 -1.45 -2.26 3.41
C TYR A 374 -2.27 -3.51 3.73
N ILE A 375 -1.73 -4.37 4.59
CA ILE A 375 -2.38 -5.60 5.05
C ILE A 375 -3.35 -5.22 6.15
N VAL A 376 -4.61 -5.64 6.03
CA VAL A 376 -5.60 -5.48 7.08
C VAL A 376 -5.42 -6.60 8.09
N THR A 377 -5.28 -6.24 9.35
CA THR A 377 -5.12 -7.17 10.46
C THR A 377 -6.08 -6.84 11.60
N HIS A 378 -6.27 -7.80 12.51
CA HIS A 378 -7.21 -7.69 13.61
C HIS A 378 -6.48 -7.41 14.93
N ASN A 379 -7.13 -6.64 15.79
CA ASN A 379 -6.62 -6.28 17.11
C ASN A 379 -7.18 -7.21 18.21
N THR A 380 -6.99 -6.89 19.48
CA THR A 380 -7.64 -7.63 20.57
C THR A 380 -9.10 -7.21 20.74
N LEU A 381 -10.03 -8.17 20.64
CA LEU A 381 -11.40 -8.02 21.17
C LEU A 381 -11.32 -7.82 22.68
N GLN A 382 -11.88 -6.73 23.19
CA GLN A 382 -12.11 -6.54 24.63
C GLN A 382 -13.27 -7.43 25.11
#